data_AF-A0A2H3CPA1-F1
#
_entry.id   AF-A0A2H3CPA1-F1
#
_cell.length_a   1.000
_cell.length_b   1.000
_cell.length_c   1.000
_cell.angle_alpha   90.00
_cell.angle_beta   90.00
_cell.angle_gamma   90.00
#
_symmetry.space_group_name_H-M   'P 1'
#
loop_
_entity.id
_entity.type
_entity.pdbx_description
1 polymer ?
#
loop_
_entity_poly.entity_id
_entity_poly.type
_entity_poly.pdbx_seq_one_letter_code
_entity_poly.pdbx_strand_id
1 'polypeptide(L)' 'MSVIHLDTILCAAHLIGVYGTFFLPQELKHTDSLKVFCSFYVNKYADYHSHKIAF' A
#
# COMPACT_ATOMS: atom_id res chain seq x y z
N MET A 1 5.87 -22.34 -18.85
CA MET A 1 6.03 -20.90 -18.58
C MET A 1 4.66 -20.37 -18.20
N SER A 2 4.45 -19.98 -16.93
CA SER A 2 3.13 -19.56 -16.43
C SER A 2 3.07 -18.03 -16.39
N VAL A 3 1.97 -17.46 -16.88
CA VAL A 3 1.69 -16.02 -16.79
C VAL A 3 0.94 -15.80 -15.48
N ILE A 4 1.54 -15.06 -14.56
CA ILE A 4 0.90 -14.67 -13.29
C ILE A 4 0.36 -13.26 -13.46
N HIS A 5 -0.93 -13.08 -13.14
CA HIS A 5 -1.56 -11.76 -13.17
C HIS A 5 -0.90 -10.86 -12.12
N LEU A 6 -0.49 -9.64 -12.48
CA LEU A 6 0.19 -8.76 -11.52
C LEU A 6 -0.70 -8.47 -10.29
N ASP A 7 -2.02 -8.46 -10.46
CA ASP A 7 -2.98 -8.27 -9.36
C ASP A 7 -3.01 -9.42 -8.34
N THR A 8 -2.44 -10.59 -8.67
CA THR A 8 -2.32 -11.71 -7.71
C THR A 8 -0.98 -11.75 -6.98
N ILE A 9 -0.08 -10.80 -7.29
CA ILE A 9 1.19 -10.67 -6.59
C ILE A 9 1.00 -9.75 -5.39
N LEU A 10 0.81 -10.35 -4.21
CA LEU A 10 0.80 -9.62 -2.96
C LEU A 10 2.23 -9.21 -2.59
N CYS A 11 2.58 -7.95 -2.86
CA CYS A 11 3.76 -7.35 -2.26
C CYS A 11 3.38 -6.79 -0.90
N ALA A 12 3.90 -7.41 0.18
CA ALA A 12 3.92 -6.77 1.48
C ALA A 12 4.80 -5.51 1.34
N ALA A 13 4.13 -4.37 1.27
CA ALA A 13 4.70 -3.05 1.33
C ALA A 13 4.02 -2.35 2.51
N HIS A 14 4.79 -1.81 3.46
CA HIS A 14 4.25 -0.89 4.46
C HIS A 14 3.85 0.43 3.76
N LEU A 15 2.63 0.45 3.23
CA LEU A 15 2.07 1.60 2.53
C LEU A 15 1.43 2.56 3.51
N ILE A 16 1.93 3.80 3.54
CA ILE A 16 1.33 4.89 4.30
C ILE A 16 0.50 5.72 3.33
N GLY A 17 -0.82 5.76 3.54
CA GLY A 17 -1.73 6.56 2.72
C GLY A 17 -1.46 8.06 2.85
N VAL A 18 -1.49 8.77 1.72
CA VAL A 18 -1.43 10.23 1.71
C VAL A 18 -2.78 10.77 2.16
N TYR A 19 -2.83 11.40 3.32
CA TYR A 19 -4.04 12.03 3.83
C TYR A 19 -4.26 13.40 3.18
N GLY A 20 -5.53 13.72 2.93
CA GLY A 20 -5.94 15.04 2.47
C GLY A 20 -6.17 16.00 3.64
N THR A 21 -6.99 17.02 3.41
CA THR A 21 -7.38 18.01 4.42
C THR A 21 -8.47 17.51 5.38
N PHE A 22 -8.98 16.30 5.16
CA PHE A 22 -10.08 15.73 5.94
C PHE A 22 -9.58 14.71 6.96
N PHE A 23 -10.27 14.65 8.10
CA PHE A 23 -10.04 13.63 9.11
C PHE A 23 -10.50 12.26 8.61
N LEU A 24 -9.81 11.21 9.06
CA LEU A 24 -10.25 9.83 8.80
C LEU A 24 -11.52 9.53 9.60
N PRO A 25 -12.52 8.86 9.01
CA PRO A 25 -13.69 8.39 9.74
C PRO A 25 -13.27 7.47 10.88
N GLN A 26 -13.97 7.54 12.02
CA GLN A 26 -13.66 6.68 13.18
C GLN A 26 -13.91 5.20 12.88
N GLU A 27 -14.82 4.91 11.96
CA GLU A 27 -15.20 3.57 11.53
C GLU A 27 -14.26 2.98 10.47
N LEU A 28 -13.26 3.75 10.02
CA LEU A 28 -12.32 3.30 9.02
C LEU A 28 -11.52 2.11 9.54
N LYS A 29 -11.68 0.95 8.88
CA LYS A 29 -10.90 -0.24 9.21
C LYS A 29 -9.56 -0.19 8.49
N HIS A 30 -8.52 -0.73 9.14
CA HIS A 30 -7.21 -0.90 8.53
C HIS A 30 -7.26 -1.71 7.22
N THR A 31 -8.22 -2.64 7.08
CA THR A 31 -8.46 -3.42 5.86
C THR A 31 -8.96 -2.60 4.68
N ASP A 32 -9.57 -1.44 4.93
CA ASP A 32 -10.10 -0.55 3.90
C ASP A 32 -9.06 0.48 3.46
N SER A 33 -7.91 0.56 4.14
CA SER A 33 -6.82 1.51 3.86
C SER A 33 -6.43 1.57 2.38
N LEU A 34 -6.29 0.43 1.71
CA LEU A 34 -5.94 0.35 0.29
C LEU A 34 -7.00 0.93 -0.66
N LYS A 35 -8.26 1.04 -0.21
CA LYS A 35 -9.37 1.56 -1.02
C LYS A 35 -9.64 3.05 -0.76
N VAL A 36 -9.34 3.53 0.45
CA VAL A 36 -9.72 4.90 0.86
C VAL A 36 -8.68 5.95 0.50
N PHE A 37 -7.41 5.56 0.35
CA PHE A 37 -6.36 6.49 -0.07
C PHE A 37 -6.15 6.40 -1.58
N CYS A 38 -6.15 7.56 -2.25
CA CYS A 38 -5.87 7.63 -3.69
C CYS A 38 -4.38 7.50 -4.03
N SER A 39 -3.50 7.71 -3.05
CA SER A 39 -2.04 7.60 -3.21
C SER A 39 -1.37 7.18 -1.90
N PHE A 40 -0.17 6.61 -2.03
CA PHE A 40 0.61 6.08 -0.91
C PHE A 40 2.05 6.54 -1.01
N TYR A 41 2.68 6.81 0.13
CA TYR A 41 4.12 6.94 0.21
C TYR A 41 4.76 5.57 0.07
N VAL A 42 5.66 5.43 -0.89
CA VAL A 42 6.47 4.24 -1.09
C VAL A 42 7.89 4.57 -0.69
N ASN A 43 8.40 3.91 0.35
CA ASN A 43 9.75 4.11 0.83
C ASN A 43 10.50 2.78 0.83
N LYS A 44 11.59 2.71 0.05
CA LYS A 44 12.45 1.53 -0.06
C LYS A 44 13.20 1.14 1.22
N TYR A 45 13.25 2.04 2.20
CA TYR A 45 13.90 1.84 3.49
C TYR A 45 12.91 1.51 4.61
N ALA A 46 11.63 1.86 4.44
CA ALA A 46 10.60 1.60 5.45
C ALA A 46 10.14 0.13 5.48
N ASP A 47 10.41 -0.61 4.41
CA ASP A 47 10.05 -2.00 4.30
C ASP A 47 11.26 -2.89 4.00
N TYR A 48 11.94 -3.28 5.08
CA TYR A 48 13.07 -4.21 5.04
C TYR A 48 12.67 -5.61 4.50
N HIS A 49 11.39 -5.98 4.58
CA HIS A 49 10.89 -7.27 4.08
C HIS A 49 10.36 -7.20 2.65
N SER A 50 10.21 -6.00 2.07
CA SER A 50 9.86 -5.86 0.67
C SER A 50 11.02 -6.32 -0.20
N HIS A 51 10.90 -7.51 -0.79
CA HIS A 51 11.88 -8.09 -1.70
C HIS A 51 11.97 -7.36 -3.06
N LYS A 52 11.48 -6.11 -3.14
CA LYS A 52 11.44 -5.33 -4.37
C LYS A 52 11.97 -3.92 -4.12
N ILE A 53 12.79 -3.46 -5.07
CA ILE A 53 13.29 -2.08 -5.11
C ILE A 53 12.15 -1.18 -5.60
N ALA A 54 11.68 -0.26 -4.77
CA ALA A 54 10.89 0.87 -5.24
C ALA A 54 11.83 1.87 -5.94
N PHE A 55 11.50 2.22 -7.19
CA PHE A 55 12.18 3.22 -8.01
C PHE A 55 11.48 4.57 -7.89
#